data_AF-A0A847MB14-F1
#
_entry.id   AF-A0A847MB14-F1
#
_cell.length_a   1.000
_cell.length_b   1.000
_cell.length_c   1.000
_cell.angle_alpha   90.00
_cell.angle_beta   90.00
_cell.angle_gamma   90.00
#
_symmetry.space_group_name_H-M   'P 1'
#
loop_
_entity.id
_entity.type
_entity.pdbx_description
1 polymer ?
#
loop_
_entity_poly.entity_id
_entity_poly.type
_entity_poly.pdbx_seq_one_letter_code
_entity_poly.pdbx_strand_id
1 'polypeptide(L)'
;MSKQRFSHVPLHGNMMRLRFLQHLPNFIRLYWRLLRDPRVGLLAKSIMILGIAYVVMPLDLLPIYLVPLAGLGLLDDIVVIYLASRAFIRLCPRSVVEEHVYLIDQGG
;
A
#
# COMPACT_ATOMS: atom_id res chain seq x y z
N MET A 1 -40.86 38.79 18.45
CA MET A 1 -39.98 38.11 19.43
C MET A 1 -40.19 36.62 19.20
N SER A 2 -39.31 35.81 18.61
CA SER A 2 -37.89 35.54 18.87
C SER A 2 -37.21 35.03 17.58
N LYS A 3 -35.92 35.35 17.45
CA LYS A 3 -34.93 34.86 16.47
C LYS A 3 -34.74 33.32 16.54
N GLN A 4 -33.93 32.82 15.60
CA GLN A 4 -33.04 31.62 15.60
C GLN A 4 -33.47 30.62 14.50
N ARG A 5 -33.01 30.66 13.24
CA ARG A 5 -31.64 30.60 12.65
C ARG A 5 -30.89 29.29 12.91
N PHE A 6 -31.18 28.22 12.16
CA PHE A 6 -30.25 27.11 11.86
C PHE A 6 -30.71 26.46 10.54
N SER A 7 -30.19 26.92 9.39
CA SER A 7 -28.93 26.54 8.74
C SER A 7 -29.17 25.46 7.67
N HIS A 8 -29.15 25.92 6.42
CA HIS A 8 -29.11 25.12 5.21
C HIS A 8 -28.04 24.02 5.33
N VAL A 9 -28.46 22.76 5.25
CA VAL A 9 -27.55 21.63 5.03
C VAL A 9 -27.41 21.49 3.52
N PRO A 10 -26.28 21.88 2.90
CA PRO A 10 -26.06 21.58 1.51
C PRO A 10 -25.80 20.09 1.38
N LEU A 11 -26.77 19.37 0.82
CA LEU A 11 -26.58 18.02 0.29
C LEU A 11 -25.72 18.13 -0.97
N HIS A 12 -24.40 18.29 -0.80
CA HIS A 12 -23.45 18.29 -1.91
C HIS A 12 -23.24 16.84 -2.37
N GLY A 13 -24.13 16.40 -3.26
CA GLY A 13 -23.96 15.20 -4.04
C GLY A 13 -22.72 15.27 -4.92
N ASN A 14 -22.13 14.10 -5.19
CA ASN A 14 -21.01 13.84 -6.09
C ASN A 14 -19.59 14.27 -5.64
N MET A 15 -19.06 13.69 -4.55
CA MET A 15 -17.61 13.65 -4.31
C MET A 15 -17.08 12.27 -3.87
N MET A 16 -17.75 11.17 -4.24
CA MET A 16 -17.38 9.83 -3.75
C MET A 16 -16.44 9.05 -4.68
N ARG A 17 -15.98 9.62 -5.80
CA ARG A 17 -15.12 8.91 -6.76
C ARG A 17 -13.62 9.22 -6.67
N LEU A 18 -13.22 10.29 -5.96
CA LEU A 18 -11.82 10.75 -5.91
C LEU A 18 -11.11 10.49 -4.57
N ARG A 19 -11.82 10.10 -3.51
CA ARG A 19 -11.20 9.88 -2.18
C ARG A 19 -10.23 8.69 -2.17
N PHE A 20 -10.49 7.64 -2.95
CA PHE A 20 -9.60 6.47 -3.03
C PHE A 20 -8.22 6.80 -3.62
N LEU A 21 -8.17 7.65 -4.65
CA LEU A 21 -6.93 8.10 -5.27
C LEU A 21 -6.09 8.98 -4.32
N GLN A 22 -6.73 9.69 -3.39
CA GLN A 22 -6.06 10.48 -2.35
C GLN A 22 -5.37 9.62 -1.29
N HIS A 23 -5.83 8.37 -1.09
CA HIS A 23 -5.24 7.46 -0.11
C HIS A 23 -4.08 6.63 -0.68
N LEU A 24 -3.96 6.49 -2.00
CA LEU A 24 -2.86 5.78 -2.65
C LEU A 24 -1.45 6.30 -2.26
N PRO A 25 -1.17 7.62 -2.29
CA PRO A 25 0.12 8.14 -1.83
C PRO A 25 0.35 7.89 -0.33
N ASN A 26 -0.71 7.86 0.48
CA ASN A 26 -0.63 7.56 1.91
C ASN A 26 -0.19 6.13 2.16
N PHE A 27 -0.65 5.15 1.36
CA PHE A 27 -0.15 3.78 1.44
C PHE A 27 1.35 3.71 1.12
N ILE A 28 1.79 4.34 0.03
CA ILE A 28 3.22 4.35 -0.34
C ILE A 28 4.06 4.96 0.79
N ARG A 29 3.62 6.07 1.38
CA ARG A 29 4.27 6.68 2.55
C ARG A 29 4.30 5.75 3.75
N LEU A 30 3.22 5.03 4.03
CA LEU A 30 3.14 4.07 5.13
C LEU A 30 4.17 2.95 4.96
N TYR A 31 4.19 2.30 3.80
CA TYR A 31 5.16 1.25 3.51
C TYR A 31 6.59 1.77 3.60
N TRP A 32 6.85 2.97 3.10
CA TRP A 32 8.16 3.61 3.17
C TRP A 32 8.60 3.92 4.62
N ARG A 33 7.70 4.44 5.45
CA ARG A 33 7.96 4.69 6.88
C ARG A 33 8.23 3.39 7.63
N LEU A 34 7.42 2.36 7.40
CA LEU A 34 7.60 1.05 8.01
C LEU A 34 8.92 0.38 7.60
N LEU A 35 9.33 0.49 6.33
CA LEU A 35 10.62 -0.05 5.87
C LEU A 35 11.81 0.62 6.57
N ARG A 36 11.73 1.92 6.86
CA ARG A 36 12.79 2.69 7.53
C ARG A 36 12.73 2.58 9.05
N ASP A 37 11.61 2.17 9.62
CA ASP A 37 11.44 2.07 11.07
C ASP A 37 12.36 0.96 11.66
N PRO A 38 13.20 1.26 12.67
CA PRO A 38 14.09 0.28 13.29
C PRO A 38 13.33 -0.79 14.09
N ARG A 39 12.09 -0.54 14.50
CA ARG A 39 11.24 -1.50 15.23
C ARG A 39 10.69 -2.60 14.33
N VAL A 40 10.71 -2.41 13.01
CA VAL A 40 10.32 -3.44 12.04
C VAL A 40 11.47 -4.43 11.87
N GLY A 41 11.19 -5.71 12.13
CA GLY A 41 12.20 -6.77 12.04
C GLY A 41 12.77 -6.94 10.63
N LEU A 42 14.04 -7.37 10.57
CA LEU A 42 14.76 -7.62 9.32
C LEU A 42 14.02 -8.61 8.41
N LEU A 43 13.31 -9.59 8.98
CA LEU A 43 12.50 -10.55 8.23
C LEU A 43 11.40 -9.87 7.42
N ALA A 44 10.62 -8.97 8.03
CA ALA A 44 9.58 -8.22 7.32
C ALA A 44 10.18 -7.42 6.17
N LYS A 45 11.25 -6.66 6.44
CA LYS A 45 11.95 -5.87 5.41
C LYS A 45 12.46 -6.74 4.27
N SER A 46 13.07 -7.89 4.59
CA SER A 46 13.59 -8.81 3.59
C SER A 46 12.49 -9.34 2.68
N ILE A 47 11.32 -9.70 3.21
CA ILE A 47 10.19 -10.19 2.39
C ILE A 47 9.68 -9.11 1.43
N MET A 48 9.55 -7.87 1.90
CA MET A 48 9.13 -6.77 1.03
C MET A 48 10.19 -6.45 -0.03
N ILE A 49 11.46 -6.38 0.36
CA ILE A 49 12.57 -6.12 -0.56
C ILE A 49 12.69 -7.25 -1.59
N LEU A 50 12.59 -8.52 -1.17
CA LEU A 50 12.63 -9.68 -2.06
C LEU A 50 11.42 -9.72 -2.98
N GLY A 51 10.23 -9.37 -2.51
CA GLY A 51 9.03 -9.28 -3.35
C GLY A 51 9.13 -8.20 -4.41
N ILE A 52 9.64 -7.01 -4.05
CA ILE A 52 9.91 -5.93 -5.01
C ILE A 52 11.04 -6.35 -5.96
N ALA A 53 12.11 -6.93 -5.43
CA ALA A 53 13.23 -7.41 -6.23
C ALA A 53 12.78 -8.48 -7.21
N TYR A 54 11.89 -9.40 -6.86
CA TYR A 54 11.33 -10.39 -7.78
C TYR A 54 10.61 -9.74 -8.96
N VAL A 55 9.76 -8.74 -8.70
CA VAL A 55 8.98 -8.04 -9.73
C VAL A 55 9.82 -7.09 -10.60
N VAL A 56 10.80 -6.42 -9.99
CA VAL A 56 11.67 -5.45 -10.67
C VAL A 56 12.87 -6.12 -11.34
N MET A 57 13.33 -7.25 -10.81
CA MET A 57 14.37 -8.05 -11.43
C MET A 57 13.78 -8.66 -12.69
N PRO A 58 14.31 -8.32 -13.87
CA PRO A 58 13.94 -9.01 -15.08
C PRO A 58 14.50 -10.43 -14.92
N LEU A 59 13.65 -11.40 -14.59
CA LEU A 59 13.99 -12.83 -14.61
C LEU A 59 14.38 -13.33 -16.03
N ASP A 60 14.49 -12.42 -17.00
CA ASP A 60 15.03 -12.57 -18.37
C ASP A 60 16.54 -12.92 -18.46
N LEU A 61 17.22 -13.23 -17.34
CA LEU A 61 18.59 -13.79 -17.40
C LEU A 61 18.61 -15.28 -17.78
N LEU A 62 17.47 -15.96 -17.65
CA LEU A 62 17.26 -17.27 -18.28
C LEU A 62 16.53 -17.04 -19.61
N PRO A 63 16.89 -17.73 -20.70
CA PRO A 63 16.20 -17.60 -21.98
C PRO A 63 14.79 -18.24 -21.92
N ILE A 64 13.85 -17.55 -21.26
CA ILE A 64 12.44 -17.93 -21.07
C ILE A 64 11.57 -17.75 -22.31
N TYR A 65 12.10 -17.15 -23.38
CA TYR A 65 11.43 -16.99 -24.68
C TYR A 65 11.01 -18.32 -25.34
N LEU A 66 11.45 -19.46 -24.78
CA LEU A 66 11.10 -20.82 -25.23
C LEU A 66 9.86 -21.42 -24.55
N VAL A 67 9.32 -20.79 -23.49
CA VAL A 67 8.22 -21.37 -22.70
C VAL A 67 6.88 -20.71 -23.08
N PRO A 68 5.89 -21.46 -23.61
CA PRO A 68 4.58 -20.92 -24.02
C PRO A 68 3.73 -20.29 -22.89
N LEU A 69 4.22 -20.37 -21.64
CA LEU A 69 3.54 -19.94 -20.42
C LEU A 69 3.82 -18.48 -20.03
N ALA A 70 4.57 -17.71 -20.83
CA ALA A 70 4.94 -16.32 -20.52
C ALA A 70 3.75 -15.39 -20.20
N GLY A 71 2.55 -15.71 -20.70
CA GLY A 71 1.30 -14.99 -20.35
C GLY A 71 0.86 -15.12 -18.89
N LEU A 72 1.35 -16.12 -18.15
CA LEU A 72 1.11 -16.26 -16.70
C LEU A 72 2.05 -15.39 -15.85
N GLY A 73 3.14 -14.88 -16.42
CA GLY A 73 4.14 -14.09 -15.68
C GLY A 73 3.54 -12.84 -15.02
N LEU A 74 2.64 -12.13 -15.72
CA LEU A 74 1.98 -10.94 -15.18
C LEU A 74 1.06 -11.25 -13.98
N LEU A 75 0.36 -12.39 -14.02
CA LEU A 75 -0.49 -12.82 -12.90
C LEU A 75 0.37 -13.25 -11.72
N ASP A 76 1.48 -13.94 -11.97
CA ASP A 76 2.43 -14.34 -10.94
C ASP A 76 3.02 -13.12 -10.23
N ASP A 77 3.46 -12.10 -10.97
CA ASP A 77 4.00 -10.86 -10.39
C ASP A 77 2.99 -10.14 -9.48
N ILE A 78 1.72 -10.07 -9.91
CA ILE A 78 0.63 -9.47 -9.10
C ILE A 78 0.38 -10.29 -7.83
N VAL A 79 0.42 -11.62 -7.92
CA VAL A 79 0.25 -12.50 -6.77
C VAL A 79 1.42 -12.37 -5.80
N VAL A 80 2.65 -12.33 -6.31
CA VAL A 80 3.87 -12.17 -5.51
C VAL A 80 3.88 -10.84 -4.77
N ILE A 81 3.60 -9.71 -5.44
CA ILE A 81 3.58 -8.41 -4.77
C ILE A 81 2.45 -8.32 -3.74
N TYR A 82 1.29 -8.92 -4.01
CA TYR A 82 0.18 -9.00 -3.06
C TYR A 82 0.56 -9.81 -1.82
N LEU A 83 1.15 -11.00 -2.00
CA LEU A 83 1.59 -11.86 -0.90
C LEU A 83 2.72 -11.22 -0.09
N ALA A 84 3.71 -10.62 -0.75
CA ALA A 84 4.81 -9.91 -0.08
C ALA A 84 4.29 -8.73 0.75
N SER A 85 3.38 -7.93 0.20
CA SER A 85 2.74 -6.82 0.91
C SER A 85 1.95 -7.29 2.12
N ARG A 86 1.16 -8.36 1.96
CA ARG A 86 0.37 -8.96 3.04
C ARG A 86 1.24 -9.55 4.13
N ALA A 87 2.32 -10.24 3.77
CA ALA A 87 3.27 -10.82 4.70
C ALA A 87 4.05 -9.74 5.46
N PHE A 88 4.49 -8.68 4.77
CA PHE A 88 5.15 -7.52 5.39
C PHE A 88 4.31 -6.90 6.49
N ILE A 89 3.06 -6.52 6.18
CA ILE A 89 2.17 -5.90 7.18
C ILE A 89 1.89 -6.84 8.35
N ARG A 90 1.77 -8.15 8.11
CA ARG A 90 1.56 -9.14 9.17
C ARG A 90 2.77 -9.35 10.08
N LEU A 91 3.97 -9.19 9.55
CA LEU A 91 5.22 -9.32 10.29
C LEU A 91 5.62 -8.02 11.00
N CYS A 92 5.12 -6.89 10.55
CA CYS A 92 5.28 -5.61 11.24
C CYS A 92 4.53 -5.64 12.60
N PRO A 93 5.13 -5.09 13.68
CA PRO A 93 4.43 -4.91 14.94
C PRO A 93 3.19 -4.03 14.74
N ARG A 94 2.02 -4.49 15.21
CA ARG A 94 0.75 -3.78 15.02
C ARG A 94 0.76 -2.34 15.54
N SER A 95 1.37 -2.13 16.72
CA SER A 95 1.50 -0.80 17.33
C SER A 95 2.23 0.19 16.42
N VAL A 96 3.26 -0.26 15.70
CA VAL A 96 4.04 0.57 14.78
C VAL A 96 3.24 0.89 13.51
N VAL A 97 2.50 -0.09 12.98
CA VAL A 97 1.62 0.14 11.83
C VAL A 97 0.53 1.16 12.15
N GLU A 98 -0.13 1.01 13.30
CA GLU A 98 -1.19 1.94 13.76
C GLU A 98 -0.64 3.35 13.99
N GLU A 99 0.54 3.48 14.61
CA GLU A 99 1.23 4.76 14.81
C GLU A 99 1.47 5.48 13.47
N HIS A 100 2.04 4.80 12.48
CA HIS A 100 2.30 5.41 11.17
C HIS A 100 1.03 5.73 10.39
N VAL A 101 -0.02 4.91 10.52
CA VAL A 101 -1.34 5.20 9.91
C VAL A 101 -1.93 6.47 10.50
N TYR A 102 -1.91 6.62 11.83
CA TYR A 102 -2.40 7.82 12.51
C TYR A 102 -1.63 9.07 12.10
N LEU A 103 -0.30 8.99 12.02
CA LEU A 103 0.54 10.11 11.59
C LEU A 103 0.27 10.55 10.15
N ILE A 104 -0.08 9.62 9.26
CA ILE A 104 -0.40 9.93 7.86
C ILE A 104 -1.81 10.52 7.73
N ASP A 105 -2.77 10.04 8.53
CA ASP A 105 -4.13 10.58 8.56
C ASP A 105 -4.18 12.05 9.04
N GLN A 106 -3.25 12.42 9.92
CA GLN A 106 -3.06 13.81 10.37
C GLN A 106 -2.33 14.72 9.36
N GLY A 107 -1.97 14.21 8.18
CA GLY A 107 -1.33 14.99 7.12
C GLY A 107 0.21 15.00 7.15
N GLY A 108 0.82 14.05 7.87
CA GLY A 108 2.27 13.89 7.99
C GLY A 108 2.98 13.30 6.77
#